data_AF-A0AAW6WF76-F1
#
_entry.id   AF-A0AAW6WF76-F1
#
_cell.length_a   1.000
_cell.length_b   1.000
_cell.length_c   1.000
_cell.angle_alpha   90.00
_cell.angle_beta   90.00
_cell.angle_gamma   90.00
#
_symmetry.space_group_name_H-M   'P 1'
#
loop_
_entity.id
_entity.type
_entity.pdbx_description
1 polymer ?
#
loop_
_entity_poly.entity_id
_entity_poly.type
_entity_poly.pdbx_seq_one_letter_code
_entity_poly.pdbx_strand_id
1 'polypeptide(L)'
;LNNLDRKTTLKELKNSKITNNGSYVTIPDDFQLVIVFYSIGYKDELSSAVFVKGFDIDISEYGEEREIKIRLQGNKIYLWDKGREWDANIEKIYYM
;
A
#
# COMPACT_ATOMS: atom_id res chain seq x y z
N LEU A 1 -4.49 33.88 -0.98
CA LEU A 1 -4.92 32.49 -1.26
C LEU A 1 -4.99 32.31 -2.77
N ASN A 2 -3.85 32.30 -3.45
CA ASN A 2 -3.72 32.03 -4.88
C ASN A 2 -2.53 31.08 -5.03
N ASN A 3 -2.65 30.09 -5.92
CA ASN A 3 -1.72 28.99 -6.26
C ASN A 3 -2.11 27.58 -5.80
N LEU A 4 -3.41 27.26 -5.71
CA LEU A 4 -3.88 25.87 -5.74
C LEU A 4 -4.09 25.36 -7.18
N ASP A 5 -3.26 25.86 -8.11
CA ASP A 5 -3.47 25.71 -9.56
C ASP A 5 -2.38 24.87 -10.26
N ARG A 6 -2.07 23.71 -9.69
CA ARG A 6 -1.35 22.64 -10.40
C ARG A 6 -2.02 21.31 -10.08
N LYS A 7 -2.90 20.88 -10.99
CA LYS A 7 -3.42 19.52 -11.17
C LYS A 7 -2.67 18.46 -10.34
N THR A 8 -3.14 18.19 -9.12
CA THR A 8 -2.75 16.98 -8.40
C THR A 8 -3.52 15.84 -9.05
N THR A 9 -2.98 15.33 -10.17
CA THR A 9 -3.58 14.20 -10.87
C THR A 9 -3.27 12.94 -10.08
N LEU A 10 -4.31 12.34 -9.50
CA LEU A 10 -4.20 11.01 -8.92
C LEU A 10 -3.81 10.02 -10.03
N LYS A 11 -2.63 9.40 -9.89
CA LYS A 11 -2.11 8.38 -10.79
C LYS A 11 -2.37 7.00 -10.18
N GLU A 12 -2.57 5.99 -11.03
CA GLU A 12 -2.88 4.62 -10.62
C GLU A 12 -1.79 3.66 -11.14
N LEU A 13 -1.37 2.70 -10.30
CA LEU A 13 -0.63 1.52 -10.74
C LEU A 13 -1.59 0.33 -10.84
N LYS A 14 -1.74 -0.20 -12.06
CA LYS A 14 -2.56 -1.39 -12.33
C LYS A 14 -1.77 -2.66 -12.10
N ASN A 15 -2.46 -3.73 -11.70
CA ASN A 15 -1.90 -5.07 -11.51
C ASN A 15 -0.74 -5.14 -10.50
N SER A 16 -0.82 -4.37 -9.42
CA SER A 16 0.15 -4.39 -8.31
C SER A 16 0.09 -5.66 -7.45
N LYS A 17 -0.58 -6.72 -7.92
CA LYS A 17 -0.82 -7.93 -7.16
C LYS A 17 0.50 -8.59 -6.78
N ILE A 18 0.72 -8.70 -5.49
CA ILE A 18 1.87 -9.36 -4.88
C ILE A 18 1.31 -10.43 -3.95
N THR A 19 1.73 -11.68 -4.13
CA THR A 19 1.24 -12.84 -3.36
C THR A 19 2.31 -13.43 -2.44
N ASN A 20 3.52 -12.85 -2.42
CA ASN A 20 4.66 -13.42 -1.70
C ASN A 20 5.08 -12.54 -0.52
N ASN A 21 5.36 -13.17 0.63
CA ASN A 21 5.83 -12.49 1.82
C ASN A 21 7.10 -11.68 1.56
N GLY A 22 7.10 -10.40 1.94
CA GLY A 22 8.24 -9.49 1.80
C GLY A 22 8.50 -8.98 0.38
N SER A 23 7.59 -9.25 -0.55
CA SER A 23 7.61 -8.63 -1.87
C SER A 23 7.12 -7.18 -1.81
N TYR A 24 7.47 -6.38 -2.82
CA TYR A 24 7.21 -4.93 -2.83
C TYR A 24 6.78 -4.41 -4.20
N VAL A 25 6.07 -3.27 -4.18
CA VAL A 25 5.78 -2.45 -5.37
C VAL A 25 6.63 -1.19 -5.31
N THR A 26 7.32 -0.87 -6.40
CA THR A 26 8.00 0.41 -6.56
C THR A 26 7.02 1.45 -7.10
N ILE A 27 6.94 2.60 -6.44
CA ILE A 27 6.21 3.79 -6.88
C ILE A 27 7.19 4.82 -7.44
N PRO A 28 6.77 5.71 -8.37
CA PRO A 28 7.63 6.78 -8.88
C PRO A 28 8.13 7.70 -7.77
N ASP A 29 9.38 8.15 -7.85
CA ASP A 29 10.02 8.95 -6.79
C ASP A 29 9.38 10.33 -6.56
N ASP A 30 8.57 10.83 -7.50
CA ASP A 30 7.96 12.16 -7.45
C ASP A 30 6.66 12.22 -6.63
N PHE A 31 6.22 11.11 -6.03
CA PHE A 31 5.03 11.09 -5.18
C PHE A 31 5.18 11.94 -3.91
N GLN A 32 4.06 12.48 -3.44
CA GLN A 32 3.90 13.11 -2.13
C GLN A 32 3.01 12.28 -1.22
N LEU A 33 1.99 11.62 -1.79
CA LEU A 33 1.04 10.79 -1.08
C LEU A 33 0.73 9.53 -1.87
N VAL A 34 0.57 8.42 -1.15
CA VAL A 34 0.22 7.11 -1.72
C VAL A 34 -0.92 6.50 -0.92
N ILE A 35 -1.92 5.96 -1.62
CA ILE A 35 -3.01 5.18 -1.06
C ILE A 35 -2.86 3.75 -1.59
N VAL A 36 -2.74 2.79 -0.70
CA VAL A 36 -2.58 1.37 -1.02
C VAL A 36 -3.84 0.63 -0.60
N PHE A 37 -4.48 -0.03 -1.55
CA PHE A 37 -5.59 -0.95 -1.30
C PHE A 37 -5.04 -2.38 -1.28
N TYR A 38 -5.37 -3.14 -0.23
CA TYR A 38 -4.89 -4.51 -0.04
C TYR A 38 -5.97 -5.42 0.53
N SER A 39 -5.81 -6.72 0.33
CA SER A 39 -6.73 -7.77 0.79
C SER A 39 -5.98 -8.86 1.58
N ILE A 40 -6.71 -9.54 2.47
CA ILE A 40 -6.18 -10.60 3.34
C ILE A 40 -7.03 -11.85 3.17
N GLY A 41 -6.52 -12.87 2.49
CA GLY A 41 -7.11 -14.22 2.45
C GLY A 41 -8.46 -14.40 1.73
N TYR A 42 -9.37 -13.42 1.75
CA TYR A 42 -10.65 -13.45 1.06
C TYR A 42 -10.73 -12.29 0.06
N LYS A 43 -11.22 -12.58 -1.15
CA LYS A 43 -11.39 -11.60 -2.24
C LYS A 43 -12.26 -10.39 -1.89
N ASP A 44 -13.07 -10.49 -0.83
CA ASP A 44 -14.13 -9.53 -0.51
C ASP A 44 -13.80 -8.63 0.69
N GLU A 45 -12.69 -8.85 1.40
CA GLU A 45 -12.22 -7.98 2.49
C GLU A 45 -11.10 -7.05 1.97
N LEU A 46 -11.47 -5.81 1.66
CA LEU A 46 -10.56 -4.78 1.16
C LEU A 46 -10.24 -3.75 2.25
N SER A 47 -8.96 -3.66 2.62
CA SER A 47 -8.40 -2.64 3.49
C SER A 47 -7.67 -1.56 2.68
N SER A 48 -7.42 -0.41 3.32
CA SER A 48 -6.62 0.66 2.70
C SER A 48 -5.68 1.34 3.70
N ALA A 49 -4.47 1.64 3.25
CA ALA A 49 -3.48 2.42 3.98
C ALA A 49 -3.07 3.67 3.20
N VAL A 50 -2.80 4.76 3.92
CA VAL A 50 -2.34 6.03 3.35
C VAL A 50 -0.94 6.35 3.88
N PHE A 51 -0.03 6.66 2.97
CA PHE A 51 1.35 7.03 3.26
C PHE A 51 1.63 8.44 2.73
N VAL A 52 2.38 9.22 3.51
CA VAL A 52 2.87 10.54 3.11
C VAL A 52 4.39 10.47 3.04
N LYS A 53 4.96 10.93 1.92
CA LYS A 53 6.41 10.90 1.71
C LYS A 53 7.14 11.68 2.80
N GLY A 54 8.24 11.11 3.30
CA GLY A 54 9.05 11.69 4.38
C GLY A 54 8.61 11.29 5.79
N PHE A 55 7.51 10.55 5.92
CA PHE A 55 7.13 9.91 7.18
C PHE A 55 7.43 8.41 7.13
N ASP A 56 8.17 7.93 8.12
CA ASP A 56 8.38 6.50 8.31
C ASP A 56 7.13 5.90 8.96
N ILE A 57 6.22 5.39 8.13
CA ILE A 57 4.97 4.80 8.56
C ILE A 57 5.05 3.29 8.38
N ASP A 58 4.72 2.61 9.47
CA ASP A 58 4.63 1.16 9.55
C ASP A 58 3.28 0.80 10.16
N ILE A 59 2.41 0.18 9.37
CA ILE A 59 1.05 -0.18 9.78
C ILE A 59 1.02 -1.69 9.99
N SER A 60 0.53 -2.10 11.15
CA SER A 60 0.30 -3.51 11.46
C SER A 60 -1.18 -3.71 11.77
N GLU A 61 -1.81 -4.61 11.02
CA GLU A 61 -3.19 -5.04 11.25
C GLU A 61 -3.20 -6.45 11.82
N TYR A 62 -3.90 -6.61 12.95
CA TYR A 62 -4.00 -7.86 13.68
C TYR A 62 -5.43 -8.40 13.59
N GLY A 63 -5.56 -9.66 13.18
CA GLY A 63 -6.78 -10.46 13.28
C GLY A 63 -6.54 -11.68 14.17
N GLU A 64 -7.59 -12.47 14.44
CA GLU A 64 -7.52 -13.62 15.39
C GLU A 64 -6.34 -14.57 15.14
N GLU A 65 -5.93 -14.75 13.87
CA GLU A 65 -4.74 -15.53 13.47
C GLU A 65 -3.90 -14.84 12.40
N ARG A 66 -4.01 -13.51 12.28
CA ARG A 66 -3.50 -12.74 11.14
C ARG A 66 -2.62 -11.60 11.63
N GLU A 67 -1.46 -11.42 11.02
CA GLU A 67 -0.67 -10.20 11.16
C GLU A 67 -0.24 -9.76 9.77
N ILE A 68 -0.84 -8.69 9.29
CA ILE A 68 -0.37 -7.98 8.11
C ILE A 68 0.44 -6.79 8.53
N LYS A 69 1.53 -6.59 7.81
CA LYS A 69 2.35 -5.41 7.91
C LYS A 69 2.48 -4.75 6.55
N ILE A 70 2.21 -3.45 6.50
CA ILE A 70 2.44 -2.63 5.31
C ILE A 70 3.32 -1.45 5.67
N ARG A 71 4.40 -1.27 4.90
CA ARG A 71 5.41 -0.22 5.15
C ARG A 71 5.80 0.48 3.87
N LEU A 72 5.89 1.80 3.94
CA LEU A 72 6.62 2.60 2.95
C LEU A 72 8.08 2.70 3.39
N GLN A 73 9.00 2.26 2.54
CA GLN A 73 10.44 2.44 2.73
C GLN A 73 11.04 3.03 1.45
N GLY A 74 11.43 4.30 1.49
CA GLY A 74 11.84 5.05 0.30
C GLY A 74 10.67 5.21 -0.67
N ASN A 75 10.79 4.62 -1.86
CA ASN A 75 9.77 4.59 -2.90
C ASN A 75 9.17 3.19 -3.10
N LYS A 76 9.27 2.33 -2.08
CA LYS A 76 8.77 0.95 -2.13
C LYS A 76 7.72 0.73 -1.05
N ILE A 77 6.59 0.19 -1.47
CA ILE A 77 5.57 -0.34 -0.56
C ILE A 77 5.82 -1.83 -0.41
N TYR A 78 6.10 -2.23 0.83
CA TYR A 78 6.25 -3.62 1.20
C TYR A 78 4.98 -4.12 1.89
N LEU A 79 4.60 -5.36 1.57
CA LEU A 79 3.54 -6.08 2.25
C LEU A 79 4.11 -7.38 2.82
N TRP A 80 3.89 -7.60 4.11
CA TRP A 80 4.20 -8.85 4.78
C TRP A 80 2.95 -9.42 5.40
N ASP A 81 2.88 -10.73 5.42
CA ASP A 81 1.89 -11.51 6.13
C ASP A 81 2.62 -12.59 6.94
N LYS A 82 2.15 -12.84 8.16
CA LYS A 82 2.61 -13.95 9.01
C LYS A 82 1.60 -15.10 9.10
N GLY A 83 0.47 -15.01 8.41
CA GLY A 83 -0.54 -16.06 8.29
C GLY A 83 0.03 -17.33 7.65
N ARG A 84 -0.48 -18.50 8.07
CA ARG A 84 -0.05 -19.81 7.57
C ARG A 84 -0.87 -20.32 6.38
N GLU A 85 -2.06 -19.76 6.15
CA GLU A 85 -3.05 -20.32 5.21
C GLU A 85 -3.49 -19.35 4.12
N TRP A 86 -3.02 -18.11 4.14
CA TRP A 86 -3.59 -17.01 3.33
C TRP A 86 -2.49 -16.21 2.63
N ASP A 87 -2.81 -15.70 1.44
CA ASP A 87 -1.98 -14.73 0.74
C ASP A 87 -2.53 -13.32 0.97
N ALA A 88 -1.70 -12.41 1.46
CA ALA A 88 -1.97 -10.98 1.43
C ALA A 88 -1.66 -10.41 0.03
N ASN A 89 -2.52 -9.51 -0.47
CA ASN A 89 -2.35 -8.94 -1.81
C ASN A 89 -2.46 -7.43 -1.81
N ILE A 90 -1.59 -6.76 -2.58
CA ILE A 90 -1.82 -5.35 -2.96
C ILE A 90 -2.70 -5.30 -4.21
N GLU A 91 -3.93 -4.86 -4.07
CA GLU A 91 -4.92 -4.82 -5.15
C GLU A 91 -4.67 -3.62 -6.08
N LYS A 92 -4.49 -2.43 -5.50
CA LYS A 92 -4.33 -1.16 -6.24
C LYS A 92 -3.48 -0.18 -5.47
N ILE A 93 -2.78 0.68 -6.20
CA ILE A 93 -2.05 1.81 -5.63
C ILE A 93 -2.44 3.08 -6.38
N TYR A 94 -2.82 4.10 -5.62
CA TYR A 94 -2.94 5.46 -6.10
C TYR A 94 -1.84 6.33 -5.53
N TYR A 95 -1.30 7.24 -6.32
CA TYR A 95 -0.27 8.18 -5.87
C TYR A 95 -0.44 9.54 -6.54
N MET A 96 0.05 10.58 -5.88
CA MET A 96 0.00 11.96 -6.37
C MET A 96 1.32 12.68 -6.12
#